data_AF-A0A434WXW0-F1
#
_entry.id   AF-A0A434WXW0-F1
#
_cell.length_a   1.000
_cell.length_b   1.000
_cell.length_c   1.000
_cell.angle_alpha   90.00
_cell.angle_beta   90.00
_cell.angle_gamma   90.00
#
_symmetry.space_group_name_H-M   'P 1'
#
loop_
_entity.id
_entity.type
_entity.pdbx_description
1 polymer ?
#
loop_
_entity_poly.entity_id
_entity_poly.type
_entity_poly.pdbx_seq_one_letter_code
_entity_poly.pdbx_strand_id
1 'polypeptide(L)'
;MTLEKFTSQLNATTFWKEFTFSETRFFPRPKQQVELADGMVKIGSLAMVFQLKERAEETSDPEAERQWFRRKVLRKATDQIKDTVRYLAEHEEIRLTNAQGHEIAVKGVDLLDIKKIVVFLPGRLLPADCWETKFHVSATVGFIHIVAAHDYLGILDKLRVPDDVRLYFEYRESVLPQLREARVVVEEPDIMVAFLSEMDLPEPGSIEKLRAFVQDLGGFDLSYILRDLQLHIVNPERSTDYYRIMEEFARVPRSIWREFKRRLVVSLEASKAGTPRRPFRFAFPQTDCTFMVASMDPDWPVTGEDGIRMRTNAVELFTRAAKYDLKTRIGVGLLISKDGAHSLLDWCLIDEPWSANAKLEDLLSTPLFGPARERVVDSYHFRGDNAEPGT
;
A
#
# COMPACT_ATOMS: atom_id res chain seq x y z
N MET A 1 3.54 -10.56 -24.12
CA MET A 1 3.21 -10.74 -22.69
C MET A 1 1.72 -10.43 -22.55
N THR A 2 0.92 -11.30 -21.93
CA THR A 2 -0.53 -11.09 -21.77
C THR A 2 -0.82 -9.99 -20.75
N LEU A 3 -2.01 -9.37 -20.81
CA LEU A 3 -2.43 -8.36 -19.84
C LEU A 3 -2.44 -8.92 -18.40
N GLU A 4 -2.79 -10.19 -18.24
CA GLU A 4 -2.79 -10.89 -16.96
C GLU A 4 -1.39 -11.01 -16.35
N LYS A 5 -0.41 -11.50 -17.12
CA LYS A 5 0.98 -11.61 -16.66
C LYS A 5 1.57 -10.24 -16.34
N PHE A 6 1.26 -9.24 -17.16
CA PHE A 6 1.69 -7.86 -16.94
C PHE A 6 1.13 -7.27 -15.63
N THR A 7 -0.18 -7.39 -15.43
CA THR A 7 -0.86 -6.84 -14.24
C THR A 7 -0.40 -7.56 -12.97
N SER A 8 -0.24 -8.88 -13.01
CA SER A 8 0.28 -9.65 -11.87
C SER A 8 1.69 -9.18 -11.47
N GLN A 9 2.60 -8.97 -12.44
CA GLN A 9 3.95 -8.48 -12.17
C GLN A 9 3.96 -7.05 -11.60
N LEU A 10 3.12 -6.16 -12.14
CA LEU A 10 3.00 -4.79 -11.64
C LEU A 10 2.43 -4.74 -10.23
N ASN A 11 1.38 -5.52 -9.97
CA ASN A 11 0.75 -5.59 -8.66
C ASN A 11 1.72 -6.15 -7.62
N ALA A 12 2.41 -7.25 -7.92
CA ALA A 12 3.41 -7.82 -7.02
C ALA A 12 4.60 -6.88 -6.76
N THR A 13 4.88 -5.95 -7.68
CA THR A 13 5.94 -4.95 -7.48
C THR A 13 5.51 -3.82 -6.56
N THR A 14 4.25 -3.38 -6.68
CA THR A 14 3.72 -2.21 -5.94
C THR A 14 3.12 -2.61 -4.58
N PHE A 15 2.35 -3.70 -4.55
CA PHE A 15 1.65 -4.22 -3.37
C PHE A 15 2.37 -5.37 -2.68
N TRP A 16 3.54 -5.76 -3.19
CA TRP A 16 4.30 -6.94 -2.75
C TRP A 16 3.59 -8.28 -3.00
N LYS A 17 4.37 -9.36 -2.96
CA LYS A 17 3.89 -10.71 -3.31
C LYS A 17 2.98 -11.29 -2.24
N GLU A 18 3.21 -10.88 -0.99
CA GLU A 18 2.49 -11.25 0.22
C GLU A 18 1.01 -10.90 0.12
N PHE A 19 0.68 -9.80 -0.56
CA PHE A 19 -0.67 -9.25 -0.64
C PHE A 19 -1.32 -9.40 -2.02
N THR A 20 -0.61 -9.98 -3.01
CA THR A 20 -1.10 -10.11 -4.39
C THR A 20 -1.50 -11.55 -4.70
N PHE A 21 -2.67 -11.73 -5.31
CA PHE A 21 -3.26 -13.02 -5.68
C PHE A 21 -3.60 -13.01 -7.17
N SER A 22 -2.90 -13.81 -7.97
CA SER A 22 -3.18 -13.96 -9.42
C SER A 22 -3.93 -15.25 -9.75
N GLU A 23 -3.82 -16.28 -8.91
CA GLU A 23 -4.60 -17.52 -9.05
C GLU A 23 -5.73 -17.51 -8.03
N THR A 24 -6.89 -16.96 -8.40
CA THR A 24 -7.99 -16.73 -7.44
C THR A 24 -9.08 -17.81 -7.48
N ARG A 25 -8.76 -18.99 -8.04
CA ARG A 25 -9.72 -20.07 -8.19
C ARG A 25 -9.98 -20.74 -6.84
N PHE A 26 -11.25 -20.94 -6.53
CA PHE A 26 -11.68 -21.60 -5.31
C PHE A 26 -12.88 -22.52 -5.56
N PHE A 27 -13.23 -23.32 -4.55
CA PHE A 27 -14.33 -24.28 -4.62
C PHE A 27 -15.48 -23.85 -3.71
N PRO A 28 -16.45 -23.03 -4.19
CA PRO A 28 -17.64 -22.66 -3.41
C PRO A 28 -18.49 -23.88 -3.02
N ARG A 29 -18.40 -24.96 -3.80
CA ARG A 29 -19.04 -26.27 -3.54
C ARG A 29 -18.10 -27.39 -3.97
N PRO A 30 -18.22 -28.61 -3.40
CA PRO A 30 -17.44 -29.74 -3.84
C PRO A 30 -17.55 -29.95 -5.36
N LYS A 31 -16.41 -30.05 -6.04
CA LYS A 31 -16.28 -30.24 -7.50
C LYS A 31 -16.71 -29.05 -8.38
N GLN A 32 -17.11 -27.92 -7.81
CA GLN A 32 -17.38 -26.70 -8.56
C GLN A 32 -16.22 -25.73 -8.34
N GLN A 33 -15.24 -25.72 -9.25
CA GLN A 33 -14.19 -24.70 -9.23
C GLN A 33 -14.71 -23.44 -9.93
N VAL A 34 -14.62 -22.30 -9.26
CA VAL A 34 -14.92 -21.00 -9.85
C VAL A 34 -13.73 -20.07 -9.67
N GLU A 35 -13.63 -19.07 -10.54
CA GLU A 35 -12.63 -18.01 -10.44
C GLU A 35 -13.23 -16.83 -9.69
N LEU A 36 -12.58 -16.39 -8.61
CA LEU A 36 -13.06 -15.24 -7.84
C LEU A 36 -12.88 -13.95 -8.64
N ALA A 37 -11.70 -13.73 -9.22
CA ALA A 37 -11.35 -12.58 -10.05
C ALA A 37 -10.11 -12.84 -10.93
N ASP A 38 -9.90 -12.04 -11.98
CA ASP A 38 -8.66 -12.13 -12.78
C ASP A 38 -7.42 -11.72 -11.93
N GLY A 39 -7.61 -10.98 -10.84
CA GLY A 39 -6.61 -10.75 -9.81
C GLY A 39 -7.18 -10.08 -8.56
N MET A 40 -6.46 -10.17 -7.44
CA MET A 40 -6.83 -9.51 -6.19
C MET A 40 -5.61 -9.03 -5.43
N VAL A 41 -5.73 -7.89 -4.75
CA VAL A 41 -4.81 -7.44 -3.71
C VAL A 41 -5.56 -7.41 -2.38
N LYS A 42 -5.00 -7.95 -1.31
CA LYS A 42 -5.58 -7.90 0.05
C LYS A 42 -4.55 -7.41 1.06
N ILE A 43 -4.84 -6.29 1.72
CA ILE A 43 -3.99 -5.68 2.74
C ILE A 43 -4.89 -5.37 3.93
N GLY A 44 -4.77 -6.13 5.03
CA GLY A 44 -5.69 -6.00 6.16
C GLY A 44 -7.16 -6.09 5.74
N SER A 45 -7.91 -5.02 6.00
CA SER A 45 -9.32 -4.83 5.65
C SER A 45 -9.58 -4.24 4.26
N LEU A 46 -8.53 -3.92 3.50
CA LEU A 46 -8.60 -3.45 2.12
C LEU A 46 -8.54 -4.63 1.16
N ALA A 47 -9.41 -4.62 0.16
CA ALA A 47 -9.28 -5.44 -1.04
C ALA A 47 -9.33 -4.57 -2.31
N MET A 48 -8.47 -4.87 -3.28
CA MET A 48 -8.62 -4.39 -4.66
C MET A 48 -8.87 -5.58 -5.57
N VAL A 49 -10.03 -5.60 -6.22
CA VAL A 49 -10.47 -6.71 -7.08
C VAL A 49 -10.34 -6.28 -8.54
N PHE A 50 -9.65 -7.10 -9.32
CA PHE A 50 -9.34 -6.82 -10.71
C PHE A 50 -10.08 -7.75 -11.67
N GLN A 51 -10.67 -7.16 -12.71
CA GLN A 51 -11.11 -7.89 -13.90
C GLN A 51 -10.36 -7.34 -15.11
N LEU A 52 -9.69 -8.21 -15.83
CA LEU A 52 -8.82 -7.88 -16.95
C LEU A 52 -9.52 -8.26 -18.26
N LYS A 53 -9.52 -7.34 -19.24
CA LYS A 53 -10.14 -7.60 -20.55
C LYS A 53 -9.21 -7.13 -21.67
N GLU A 54 -8.69 -8.10 -22.42
CA GLU A 54 -7.79 -7.87 -23.54
C GLU A 54 -8.49 -8.16 -24.87
N ARG A 55 -8.30 -7.27 -25.85
CA ARG A 55 -8.75 -7.48 -27.24
C ARG A 55 -7.73 -8.37 -27.95
N ALA A 56 -7.99 -9.67 -28.02
CA ALA A 56 -7.09 -10.62 -28.67
C ALA A 56 -7.02 -10.48 -30.20
N GLU A 57 -8.14 -10.15 -30.84
CA GLU A 57 -8.26 -10.00 -32.30
C GLU A 57 -8.71 -8.58 -32.62
N GLU A 58 -7.76 -7.69 -32.90
CA GLU A 58 -8.09 -6.32 -33.30
C GLU A 58 -8.81 -6.29 -34.65
N THR A 59 -9.79 -5.40 -34.77
CA THR A 59 -10.52 -5.17 -36.02
C THR A 59 -10.26 -3.78 -36.56
N SER A 60 -10.38 -3.62 -37.88
CA SER A 60 -10.35 -2.31 -38.54
C SER A 60 -11.71 -1.58 -38.51
N ASP A 61 -12.71 -2.13 -37.81
CA ASP A 61 -14.06 -1.57 -37.68
C ASP A 61 -14.26 -0.95 -36.28
N PRO A 62 -14.36 0.39 -36.17
CA PRO A 62 -14.62 1.05 -34.89
C PRO A 62 -15.90 0.61 -34.18
N GLU A 63 -16.95 0.20 -34.91
CA GLU A 63 -18.20 -0.25 -34.29
C GLU A 63 -18.04 -1.65 -33.70
N ALA A 64 -17.26 -2.53 -34.33
CA ALA A 64 -16.90 -3.82 -33.76
C ALA A 64 -16.10 -3.65 -32.45
N GLU A 65 -15.16 -2.70 -32.40
CA GLU A 65 -14.42 -2.38 -31.17
C GLU A 65 -15.34 -1.81 -30.08
N ARG A 66 -16.29 -0.93 -30.43
CA ARG A 66 -17.32 -0.43 -29.50
C ARG A 66 -18.21 -1.56 -28.96
N GLN A 67 -18.65 -2.48 -29.81
CA GLN A 67 -19.44 -3.63 -29.38
C GLN A 67 -18.65 -4.56 -28.47
N TRP A 68 -17.37 -4.79 -28.76
CA TRP A 68 -16.48 -5.53 -27.87
C TRP A 68 -16.39 -4.85 -26.50
N PHE A 69 -16.15 -3.54 -26.45
CA PHE A 69 -16.05 -2.79 -25.20
C PHE A 69 -17.33 -2.90 -24.36
N ARG A 70 -18.50 -2.62 -24.97
CA ARG A 70 -19.79 -2.74 -24.29
C ARG A 70 -20.05 -4.15 -23.75
N ARG A 71 -19.76 -5.19 -24.54
CA ARG A 71 -20.03 -6.58 -24.15
C ARG A 71 -19.03 -7.13 -23.14
N LYS A 72 -17.74 -6.88 -23.33
CA LYS A 72 -16.66 -7.50 -22.55
C LYS A 72 -16.26 -6.66 -21.34
N VAL A 73 -16.12 -5.35 -21.51
CA VAL A 73 -15.71 -4.42 -20.45
C VAL A 73 -16.93 -4.02 -19.61
N LEU A 74 -17.93 -3.36 -20.22
CA LEU A 74 -19.03 -2.77 -19.43
C LEU A 74 -20.04 -3.78 -18.91
N ARG A 75 -20.26 -4.91 -19.61
CA ARG A 75 -21.17 -5.97 -19.17
C ARG A 75 -20.44 -7.11 -18.48
N LYS A 76 -19.65 -7.89 -19.22
CA LYS A 76 -19.05 -9.11 -18.66
C LYS A 76 -18.14 -8.82 -17.46
N ALA A 77 -17.22 -7.86 -17.55
CA ALA A 77 -16.29 -7.59 -16.44
C ALA A 77 -17.01 -7.03 -15.20
N THR A 78 -17.99 -6.14 -15.39
CA THR A 78 -18.76 -5.60 -14.25
C THR A 78 -19.66 -6.65 -13.60
N ASP A 79 -20.22 -7.58 -14.39
CA ASP A 79 -20.95 -8.73 -13.87
C ASP A 79 -20.02 -9.68 -13.09
N GLN A 80 -18.80 -9.93 -13.58
CA GLN A 80 -17.80 -10.71 -12.84
C GLN A 80 -17.40 -10.03 -11.52
N ILE A 81 -17.24 -8.71 -11.48
CA ILE A 81 -17.05 -7.97 -10.22
C ILE A 81 -18.22 -8.18 -9.25
N LYS A 82 -19.47 -8.13 -9.73
CA LYS A 82 -20.65 -8.38 -8.88
C LYS A 82 -20.61 -9.79 -8.30
N ASP A 83 -20.24 -10.77 -9.11
CA ASP A 83 -20.07 -12.15 -8.66
C ASP A 83 -18.96 -12.26 -7.61
N THR A 84 -17.80 -11.60 -7.81
CA THR A 84 -16.72 -11.55 -6.82
C THR A 84 -17.19 -11.04 -5.46
N VAL A 85 -17.85 -9.88 -5.44
CA VAL A 85 -18.35 -9.26 -4.21
C VAL A 85 -19.40 -10.15 -3.54
N ARG A 86 -20.28 -10.77 -4.33
CA ARG A 86 -21.27 -11.73 -3.82
C ARG A 86 -20.58 -12.94 -3.17
N TYR A 87 -19.58 -13.53 -3.83
CA TYR A 87 -18.85 -14.66 -3.26
C TYR A 87 -18.14 -14.30 -1.95
N LEU A 88 -17.51 -13.12 -1.88
CA LEU A 88 -16.90 -12.65 -0.64
C LEU A 88 -17.92 -12.49 0.49
N ALA A 89 -19.16 -12.11 0.18
CA ALA A 89 -20.22 -11.95 1.18
C ALA A 89 -20.91 -13.28 1.57
N GLU A 90 -21.08 -14.21 0.64
CA GLU A 90 -21.80 -15.48 0.87
C GLU A 90 -20.96 -16.57 1.52
N HIS A 91 -19.64 -16.52 1.36
CA HIS A 91 -18.72 -17.51 1.92
C HIS A 91 -18.02 -16.97 3.16
N GLU A 92 -18.04 -17.75 4.25
CA GLU A 92 -17.37 -17.41 5.50
C GLU A 92 -15.85 -17.21 5.30
N GLU A 93 -15.24 -18.04 4.46
CA GLU A 93 -13.83 -18.00 4.12
C GLU A 93 -13.60 -18.51 2.69
N ILE A 94 -12.73 -17.82 1.95
CA ILE A 94 -12.19 -18.24 0.67
C ILE A 94 -10.68 -18.36 0.82
N ARG A 95 -10.12 -19.54 0.54
CA ARG A 95 -8.67 -19.74 0.58
C ARG A 95 -8.04 -19.47 -0.77
N LEU A 96 -7.07 -18.56 -0.80
CA LEU A 96 -6.35 -18.16 -2.00
C LEU A 96 -4.84 -18.27 -1.77
N THR A 97 -4.10 -18.60 -2.81
CA THR A 97 -2.63 -18.63 -2.77
C THR A 97 -2.09 -17.30 -3.27
N ASN A 98 -1.29 -16.62 -2.44
CA ASN A 98 -0.65 -15.37 -2.85
C ASN A 98 0.58 -15.61 -3.77
N ALA A 99 1.15 -14.54 -4.31
CA ALA A 99 2.29 -14.62 -5.22
C ALA A 99 3.60 -15.07 -4.53
N GLN A 100 3.61 -15.18 -3.20
CA GLN A 100 4.69 -15.79 -2.43
C GLN A 100 4.50 -17.32 -2.26
N GLY A 101 3.34 -17.85 -2.65
CA GLY A 101 3.01 -19.27 -2.56
C GLY A 101 2.37 -19.68 -1.22
N HIS A 102 1.97 -18.73 -0.39
CA HIS A 102 1.28 -19.01 0.87
C HIS A 102 -0.24 -19.03 0.67
N GLU A 103 -0.91 -20.02 1.27
CA GLU A 103 -2.37 -20.09 1.33
C GLU A 103 -2.88 -19.14 2.44
N ILE A 104 -3.73 -18.18 2.05
CA ILE A 104 -4.29 -17.15 2.92
C ILE A 104 -5.81 -17.28 2.93
N ALA A 105 -6.38 -17.29 4.12
CA ALA A 105 -7.82 -17.20 4.34
C ALA A 105 -8.31 -15.77 4.08
N VAL A 106 -9.27 -15.62 3.19
CA VAL A 106 -9.94 -14.36 2.87
C VAL A 106 -11.38 -14.43 3.35
N LYS A 107 -11.71 -13.64 4.37
CA LYS A 107 -13.07 -13.55 4.91
C LYS A 107 -13.66 -12.22 4.49
N GLY A 108 -14.78 -12.23 3.77
CA GLY A 108 -15.39 -10.99 3.27
C GLY A 108 -15.85 -10.06 4.39
N VAL A 109 -16.22 -10.61 5.55
CA VAL A 109 -16.60 -9.83 6.75
C VAL A 109 -15.48 -8.95 7.30
N ASP A 110 -14.22 -9.30 7.03
CA ASP A 110 -13.05 -8.51 7.46
C ASP A 110 -12.71 -7.38 6.47
N LEU A 111 -13.36 -7.36 5.30
CA LEU A 111 -13.09 -6.38 4.25
C LEU A 111 -14.03 -5.18 4.39
N LEU A 112 -13.46 -4.05 4.81
CA LEU A 112 -14.18 -2.78 5.02
C LEU A 112 -14.15 -1.89 3.78
N ASP A 113 -13.13 -2.02 2.94
CA ASP A 113 -12.96 -1.26 1.72
C ASP A 113 -12.63 -2.20 0.55
N ILE A 114 -13.50 -2.25 -0.46
CA ILE A 114 -13.31 -3.07 -1.65
C ILE A 114 -13.29 -2.16 -2.88
N LYS A 115 -12.09 -1.91 -3.42
CA LYS A 115 -11.93 -1.20 -4.70
C LYS A 115 -12.19 -2.16 -5.86
N LYS A 116 -13.12 -1.78 -6.74
CA LYS A 116 -13.58 -2.60 -7.87
C LYS A 116 -13.00 -2.05 -9.15
N ILE A 117 -12.08 -2.77 -9.79
CA ILE A 117 -11.26 -2.24 -10.88
C ILE A 117 -11.38 -3.16 -12.10
N VAL A 118 -11.82 -2.60 -13.23
CA VAL A 118 -11.73 -3.24 -14.54
C VAL A 118 -10.59 -2.59 -15.30
N VAL A 119 -9.60 -3.40 -15.67
CA VAL A 119 -8.48 -2.96 -16.53
C VAL A 119 -8.70 -3.53 -17.93
N PHE A 120 -8.66 -2.69 -18.95
CA PHE A 120 -8.86 -3.14 -20.33
C PHE A 120 -7.71 -2.73 -21.26
N LEU A 121 -7.39 -3.61 -22.21
CA LEU A 121 -6.47 -3.36 -23.31
C LEU A 121 -7.26 -3.47 -24.62
N PRO A 122 -7.64 -2.34 -25.24
CA PRO A 122 -8.49 -2.33 -26.43
C PRO A 122 -7.68 -2.49 -27.72
N GLY A 123 -8.38 -2.67 -28.86
CA GLY A 123 -7.78 -2.51 -30.18
C GLY A 123 -7.56 -1.03 -30.55
N ARG A 124 -6.75 -0.79 -31.58
CA ARG A 124 -6.31 0.57 -31.97
C ARG A 124 -7.42 1.54 -32.34
N LEU A 125 -8.55 1.05 -32.83
CA LEU A 125 -9.66 1.88 -33.35
C LEU A 125 -10.81 2.02 -32.35
N LEU A 126 -10.56 1.85 -31.05
CA LEU A 126 -11.58 2.07 -30.04
C LEU A 126 -12.10 3.52 -30.10
N PRO A 127 -13.43 3.72 -30.25
CA PRO A 127 -14.01 5.07 -30.32
C PRO A 127 -13.84 5.90 -29.04
N ALA A 128 -13.86 7.23 -29.19
CA ALA A 128 -13.67 8.20 -28.10
C ALA A 128 -14.67 8.01 -26.94
N ASP A 129 -15.94 7.72 -27.22
CA ASP A 129 -16.97 7.49 -26.18
C ASP A 129 -16.61 6.31 -25.25
N CYS A 130 -15.90 5.30 -25.77
CA CYS A 130 -15.43 4.18 -24.97
C CYS A 130 -14.22 4.58 -24.11
N TRP A 131 -13.29 5.39 -24.64
CA TRP A 131 -12.16 5.94 -23.89
C TRP A 131 -12.60 6.87 -22.75
N GLU A 132 -13.64 7.67 -22.97
CA GLU A 132 -14.22 8.56 -21.97
C GLU A 132 -14.98 7.81 -20.87
N THR A 133 -15.29 6.52 -21.07
CA THR A 133 -15.98 5.70 -20.07
C THR A 133 -15.01 5.26 -18.97
N LYS A 134 -14.84 6.12 -17.96
CA LYS A 134 -13.91 5.92 -16.83
C LYS A 134 -14.47 5.14 -15.65
N PHE A 135 -15.80 4.94 -15.59
CA PHE A 135 -16.44 4.22 -14.50
C PHE A 135 -17.82 3.66 -14.88
N HIS A 136 -18.27 2.69 -14.08
CA HIS A 136 -19.63 2.16 -14.11
C HIS A 136 -20.21 2.18 -12.70
N VAL A 137 -21.47 2.61 -12.54
CA VAL A 137 -22.17 2.54 -11.25
C VAL A 137 -23.15 1.39 -11.29
N SER A 138 -22.87 0.35 -10.51
CA SER A 138 -23.76 -0.79 -10.32
C SER A 138 -24.75 -0.50 -9.18
N ALA A 139 -26.02 -0.84 -9.38
CA ALA A 139 -27.03 -0.78 -8.32
C ALA A 139 -26.76 -1.74 -7.16
N THR A 140 -25.99 -2.81 -7.37
CA THR A 140 -25.76 -3.84 -6.34
C THR A 140 -24.42 -3.71 -5.63
N VAL A 141 -23.39 -3.20 -6.32
CA VAL A 141 -22.02 -3.15 -5.78
C VAL A 141 -21.40 -1.75 -5.86
N GLY A 142 -22.17 -0.73 -6.24
CA GLY A 142 -21.71 0.66 -6.28
C GLY A 142 -20.72 0.93 -7.42
N PHE A 143 -19.77 1.81 -7.15
CA PHE A 143 -18.80 2.30 -8.13
C PHE A 143 -17.83 1.20 -8.59
N ILE A 144 -17.55 1.16 -9.89
CA ILE A 144 -16.54 0.30 -10.51
C ILE A 144 -15.65 1.17 -11.40
N HIS A 145 -14.35 1.20 -11.13
CA HIS A 145 -13.38 1.89 -11.96
C HIS A 145 -13.21 1.14 -13.29
N ILE A 146 -13.24 1.88 -14.39
CA ILE A 146 -12.87 1.38 -15.72
C ILE A 146 -11.59 2.14 -16.11
N VAL A 147 -10.50 1.40 -16.31
CA VAL A 147 -9.15 1.96 -16.49
C VAL A 147 -8.49 1.27 -17.67
N ALA A 148 -7.89 2.05 -18.57
CA ALA A 148 -7.10 1.47 -19.64
C ALA A 148 -5.79 0.89 -19.09
N ALA A 149 -5.24 -0.14 -19.73
CA ALA A 149 -4.02 -0.80 -19.26
C ALA A 149 -2.81 0.17 -19.17
N HIS A 150 -2.69 1.12 -20.09
CA HIS A 150 -1.62 2.13 -20.07
C HIS A 150 -1.82 3.16 -18.95
N ASP A 151 -3.07 3.54 -18.67
CA ASP A 151 -3.42 4.41 -17.55
C ASP A 151 -3.12 3.73 -16.21
N TYR A 152 -3.47 2.44 -16.07
CA TYR A 152 -3.16 1.66 -14.88
C TYR A 152 -1.64 1.54 -14.66
N LEU A 153 -0.86 1.32 -15.72
CA LEU A 153 0.60 1.38 -15.64
C LEU A 153 1.07 2.76 -15.18
N GLY A 154 0.53 3.84 -15.73
CA GLY A 154 0.87 5.22 -15.34
C GLY A 154 0.57 5.49 -13.86
N ILE A 155 -0.56 4.98 -13.35
CA ILE A 155 -0.93 5.06 -11.94
C ILE A 155 0.14 4.39 -11.09
N LEU A 156 0.48 3.12 -11.35
CA LEU A 156 1.48 2.40 -10.55
C LEU A 156 2.92 2.89 -10.77
N ASP A 157 3.20 3.58 -11.89
CA ASP A 157 4.48 4.22 -12.13
C ASP A 157 4.67 5.49 -11.28
N LYS A 158 3.59 6.23 -11.03
CA LYS A 158 3.60 7.42 -10.18
C LYS A 158 3.37 7.10 -8.70
N LEU A 159 2.52 6.12 -8.42
CA LEU A 159 2.09 5.73 -7.08
C LEU A 159 2.78 4.42 -6.70
N ARG A 160 3.92 4.54 -6.02
CA ARG A 160 4.82 3.43 -5.69
C ARG A 160 4.54 2.78 -4.32
N VAL A 161 3.64 3.37 -3.54
CA VAL A 161 3.26 2.91 -2.21
C VAL A 161 1.81 2.41 -2.26
N PRO A 162 1.48 1.27 -1.64
CA PRO A 162 0.13 0.71 -1.67
C PRO A 162 -0.97 1.68 -1.26
N ASP A 163 -0.78 2.42 -0.16
CA ASP A 163 -1.79 3.35 0.35
C ASP A 163 -2.03 4.53 -0.60
N ASP A 164 -0.99 5.02 -1.29
CA ASP A 164 -1.15 6.06 -2.30
C ASP A 164 -2.10 5.60 -3.43
N VAL A 165 -1.99 4.34 -3.85
CA VAL A 165 -2.86 3.78 -4.90
C VAL A 165 -4.30 3.67 -4.38
N ARG A 166 -4.49 3.24 -3.13
CA ARG A 166 -5.82 3.21 -2.48
C ARG A 166 -6.43 4.61 -2.46
N LEU A 167 -5.69 5.60 -1.97
CA LEU A 167 -6.11 7.00 -1.89
C LEU A 167 -6.43 7.58 -3.27
N TYR A 168 -5.65 7.22 -4.30
CA TYR A 168 -5.92 7.65 -5.67
C TYR A 168 -7.26 7.11 -6.19
N PHE A 169 -7.54 5.82 -5.97
CA PHE A 169 -8.82 5.25 -6.38
C PHE A 169 -10.00 5.84 -5.59
N GLU A 170 -9.81 6.14 -4.31
CA GLU A 170 -10.80 6.87 -3.50
C GLU A 170 -11.06 8.28 -4.04
N TYR A 171 -10.01 9.04 -4.34
CA TYR A 171 -10.12 10.35 -4.98
C TYR A 171 -10.83 10.25 -6.34
N ARG A 172 -10.42 9.30 -7.19
CA ARG A 172 -11.02 9.04 -8.51
C ARG A 172 -12.52 8.72 -8.41
N GLU A 173 -12.93 7.93 -7.42
CA GLU A 173 -14.35 7.63 -7.14
C GLU A 173 -15.13 8.90 -6.75
N SER A 174 -14.51 9.82 -6.00
CA SER A 174 -15.15 11.06 -5.56
C SER A 174 -15.34 12.11 -6.67
N VAL A 175 -14.38 12.24 -7.61
CA VAL A 175 -14.38 13.34 -8.60
C VAL A 175 -15.03 12.97 -9.93
N LEU A 176 -14.94 11.70 -10.37
CA LEU A 176 -15.46 11.28 -11.68
C LEU A 176 -16.98 11.49 -11.85
N PRO A 177 -17.84 11.23 -10.83
CA PRO A 177 -19.26 11.55 -10.92
C PRO A 177 -19.52 13.04 -11.15
N GLN A 178 -18.79 13.90 -10.45
CA GLN A 178 -18.92 15.36 -10.52
C GLN A 178 -18.51 15.88 -11.90
N LEU A 179 -17.38 15.39 -12.43
CA LEU A 179 -16.91 15.74 -13.78
C LEU A 179 -17.92 15.32 -14.85
N ARG A 180 -18.52 14.12 -14.72
CA ARG A 180 -19.54 13.63 -15.65
C ARG A 180 -20.80 14.51 -15.62
N GLU A 181 -21.25 14.93 -14.44
CA GLU A 181 -22.40 15.83 -14.28
C GLU A 181 -22.12 17.21 -14.90
N ALA A 182 -20.92 17.75 -14.65
CA ALA A 182 -20.46 19.01 -15.22
C ALA A 182 -20.09 18.93 -16.72
N ARG A 183 -20.11 17.73 -17.32
CA ARG A 183 -19.68 17.45 -18.70
C ARG A 183 -18.24 17.92 -18.99
N VAL A 184 -17.37 17.82 -17.99
CA VAL A 184 -15.95 18.13 -18.11
C VAL A 184 -15.21 16.86 -18.48
N VAL A 185 -14.55 16.88 -19.64
CA VAL A 185 -13.74 15.76 -20.13
C VAL A 185 -12.30 15.96 -19.68
N VAL A 186 -11.74 14.96 -19.03
CA VAL A 186 -10.35 14.92 -18.55
C VAL A 186 -9.71 13.60 -18.95
N GLU A 187 -8.39 13.60 -19.11
CA GLU A 187 -7.62 12.37 -19.27
C GLU A 187 -7.19 11.81 -17.90
N GLU A 188 -6.77 10.54 -17.83
CA GLU A 188 -6.28 10.00 -16.55
C GLU A 188 -5.08 10.79 -15.98
N PRO A 189 -4.12 11.27 -16.80
CA PRO A 189 -3.04 12.13 -16.31
C PRO A 189 -3.51 13.44 -15.65
N ASP A 190 -4.63 14.03 -16.10
CA ASP A 190 -5.20 15.22 -15.46
C ASP A 190 -5.71 14.91 -14.05
N ILE A 191 -6.34 13.73 -13.88
CA ILE A 191 -6.80 13.23 -12.58
C ILE A 191 -5.59 13.00 -11.66
N MET A 192 -4.51 12.42 -12.21
CA MET A 192 -3.26 12.22 -11.48
C MET A 192 -2.63 13.53 -11.01
N VAL A 193 -2.58 14.57 -11.87
CA VAL A 193 -2.10 15.90 -11.45
C VAL A 193 -2.91 16.44 -10.30
N ALA A 194 -4.23 16.40 -10.42
CA ALA A 194 -5.13 16.93 -9.41
C ALA A 194 -4.96 16.19 -8.07
N PHE A 195 -4.82 14.86 -8.09
CA PHE A 195 -4.53 14.07 -6.90
C PHE A 195 -3.18 14.44 -6.27
N LEU A 196 -2.11 14.49 -7.07
CA LEU A 196 -0.75 14.79 -6.58
C LEU A 196 -0.61 16.22 -6.07
N SER A 197 -1.41 17.15 -6.60
CA SER A 197 -1.45 18.56 -6.19
C SER A 197 -2.56 18.85 -5.16
N GLU A 198 -3.23 17.83 -4.64
CA GLU A 198 -4.30 17.94 -3.63
C GLU A 198 -5.42 18.91 -4.05
N MET A 199 -5.77 18.92 -5.34
CA MET A 199 -6.85 19.73 -5.89
C MET A 199 -8.21 19.05 -5.66
N ASP A 200 -9.25 19.85 -5.44
CA ASP A 200 -10.62 19.33 -5.26
C ASP A 200 -11.17 18.66 -6.53
N LEU A 201 -10.87 19.23 -7.70
CA LEU A 201 -11.33 18.72 -9.00
C LEU A 201 -10.21 18.77 -10.05
N PRO A 202 -10.14 17.77 -10.94
CA PRO A 202 -9.20 17.79 -12.06
C PRO A 202 -9.51 18.85 -13.13
N GLU A 203 -8.44 19.44 -13.68
CA GLU A 203 -8.50 20.41 -14.77
C GLU A 203 -8.05 19.76 -16.10
N PRO A 204 -8.81 19.92 -17.20
CA PRO A 204 -8.39 19.42 -18.50
C PRO A 204 -7.07 20.02 -18.97
N GLY A 205 -6.17 19.18 -19.51
CA GLY A 205 -4.88 19.62 -20.05
C GLY A 205 -3.84 19.98 -18.98
N SER A 206 -4.09 19.64 -17.72
CA SER A 206 -3.13 19.82 -16.63
C SER A 206 -1.96 18.83 -16.68
N ILE A 207 -2.02 17.80 -17.53
CA ILE A 207 -0.97 16.81 -17.78
C ILE A 207 0.46 17.37 -17.89
N GLU A 208 0.65 18.57 -18.46
CA GLU A 208 1.97 19.20 -18.58
C GLU A 208 2.63 19.46 -17.22
N LYS A 209 1.83 19.66 -16.16
CA LYS A 209 2.32 19.80 -14.78
C LYS A 209 2.99 18.51 -14.27
N LEU A 210 2.66 17.33 -14.80
CA LEU A 210 3.36 16.07 -14.44
C LEU A 210 4.85 16.08 -14.79
N ARG A 211 5.30 16.94 -15.71
CA ARG A 211 6.73 17.09 -16.01
C ARG A 211 7.51 17.69 -14.85
N ALA A 212 6.84 18.47 -14.00
CA ALA A 212 7.43 19.04 -12.79
C ALA A 212 7.34 18.09 -11.58
N PHE A 213 6.55 17.01 -11.63
CA PHE A 213 6.42 16.07 -10.53
C PHE A 213 7.75 15.43 -10.16
N VAL A 214 8.10 15.49 -8.88
CA VAL A 214 9.33 14.91 -8.32
C VAL A 214 8.98 13.60 -7.63
N GLN A 215 9.51 12.49 -8.14
CA GLN A 215 9.30 11.18 -7.52
C GLN A 215 9.94 11.09 -6.13
N ASP A 216 11.17 11.58 -5.94
CA ASP A 216 11.92 11.44 -4.66
C ASP A 216 11.98 9.98 -4.14
N LEU A 217 12.27 9.01 -5.02
CA LEU A 217 12.41 7.61 -4.62
C LEU A 217 13.47 7.44 -3.51
N GLY A 218 14.55 8.22 -3.57
CA GLY A 218 15.61 8.24 -2.55
C GLY A 218 15.09 8.61 -1.17
N GLY A 219 14.12 9.53 -1.06
CA GLY A 219 13.60 10.00 0.22
C GLY A 219 12.64 9.06 0.91
N PHE A 220 11.80 8.31 0.18
CA PHE A 220 10.76 7.47 0.79
C PHE A 220 10.88 5.96 0.53
N ASP A 221 11.53 5.51 -0.54
CA ASP A 221 11.46 4.09 -0.93
C ASP A 221 12.12 3.18 0.13
N LEU A 222 11.31 2.28 0.70
CA LEU A 222 11.71 1.26 1.68
C LEU A 222 11.71 -0.15 1.08
N SER A 223 11.49 -0.29 -0.23
CA SER A 223 11.36 -1.58 -0.90
C SER A 223 12.57 -2.49 -0.66
N TYR A 224 13.78 -1.94 -0.57
CA TYR A 224 14.99 -2.72 -0.31
C TYR A 224 14.97 -3.46 1.05
N ILE A 225 14.25 -2.92 2.03
CA ILE A 225 14.17 -3.49 3.38
C ILE A 225 12.91 -4.36 3.51
N LEU A 226 11.81 -3.95 2.90
CA LEU A 226 10.51 -4.60 3.06
C LEU A 226 10.27 -5.76 2.10
N ARG A 227 10.72 -5.67 0.84
CA ARG A 227 10.38 -6.65 -0.22
C ARG A 227 10.95 -8.05 0.03
N ASP A 228 12.07 -8.11 0.71
CA ASP A 228 12.78 -9.35 1.02
C ASP A 228 12.90 -9.53 2.54
N LEU A 229 12.01 -8.91 3.33
CA LEU A 229 12.07 -8.96 4.80
C LEU A 229 12.18 -10.40 5.29
N GLN A 230 11.42 -11.33 4.70
CA GLN A 230 11.48 -12.76 4.99
C GLN A 230 12.89 -13.36 4.87
N LEU A 231 13.65 -12.97 3.83
CA LEU A 231 14.99 -13.51 3.56
C LEU A 231 16.03 -13.04 4.60
N HIS A 232 15.69 -12.01 5.37
CA HIS A 232 16.55 -11.40 6.38
C HIS A 232 16.13 -11.75 7.81
N ILE A 233 15.11 -12.61 8.00
CA ILE A 233 14.70 -13.11 9.31
C ILE A 233 15.64 -14.23 9.75
N VAL A 234 16.43 -13.98 10.80
CA VAL A 234 17.45 -14.91 11.32
C VAL A 234 16.81 -16.14 12.00
N ASN A 235 15.61 -16.01 12.58
CA ASN A 235 14.84 -17.11 13.19
C ASN A 235 13.50 -17.31 12.47
N PRO A 236 13.49 -17.92 11.27
CA PRO A 236 12.27 -18.14 10.52
C PRO A 236 11.56 -19.38 11.07
N GLU A 237 10.82 -19.25 12.17
CA GLU A 237 9.88 -20.31 12.57
C GLU A 237 8.69 -20.39 11.61
N ARG A 238 8.92 -20.47 10.28
CA ARG A 238 7.88 -20.49 9.21
C ARG A 238 6.69 -19.56 9.44
N SER A 239 6.90 -18.49 10.20
CA SER A 239 5.81 -17.67 10.68
C SER A 239 5.57 -16.56 9.68
N THR A 240 4.33 -16.39 9.27
CA THR A 240 3.88 -15.26 8.47
C THR A 240 3.70 -13.99 9.32
N ASP A 241 4.17 -13.96 10.57
CA ASP A 241 4.05 -12.79 11.48
C ASP A 241 4.64 -11.51 10.88
N TYR A 242 5.67 -11.61 10.02
CA TYR A 242 6.23 -10.46 9.32
C TYR A 242 5.23 -9.77 8.37
N TYR A 243 4.20 -10.48 7.90
CA TYR A 243 3.13 -9.91 7.08
C TYR A 243 2.44 -8.78 7.81
N ARG A 244 2.29 -8.90 9.14
CA ARG A 244 1.64 -7.88 9.95
C ARG A 244 2.44 -6.59 10.01
N ILE A 245 3.78 -6.68 10.03
CA ILE A 245 4.65 -5.49 9.92
C ILE A 245 4.49 -4.87 8.53
N MET A 246 4.54 -5.69 7.48
CA MET A 246 4.37 -5.20 6.10
C MET A 246 3.00 -4.54 5.91
N GLU A 247 1.94 -5.11 6.49
CA GLU A 247 0.59 -4.56 6.44
C GLU A 247 0.55 -3.13 6.99
N GLU A 248 1.20 -2.87 8.12
CA GLU A 248 1.26 -1.52 8.70
C GLU A 248 1.99 -0.51 7.79
N PHE A 249 3.01 -0.95 7.05
CA PHE A 249 3.64 -0.09 6.02
C PHE A 249 2.77 0.08 4.77
N ALA A 250 2.03 -0.95 4.35
CA ALA A 250 1.14 -0.85 3.19
C ALA A 250 -0.08 0.06 3.45
N ARG A 251 -0.44 0.30 4.71
CA ARG A 251 -1.59 1.12 5.11
C ARG A 251 -1.26 2.61 5.34
N VAL A 252 -0.01 3.02 5.10
CA VAL A 252 0.41 4.41 5.32
C VAL A 252 0.96 5.05 4.04
N PRO A 253 0.75 6.35 3.82
CA PRO A 253 1.19 7.03 2.61
C PRO A 253 2.70 7.22 2.56
N ARG A 254 3.21 7.59 1.38
CA ARG A 254 4.67 7.78 1.18
C ARG A 254 5.32 8.81 2.11
N SER A 255 4.58 9.81 2.60
CA SER A 255 5.10 10.78 3.58
C SER A 255 5.51 10.11 4.89
N ILE A 256 4.77 9.10 5.34
CA ILE A 256 5.07 8.30 6.53
C ILE A 256 6.27 7.39 6.28
N TRP A 257 6.39 6.81 5.08
CA TRP A 257 7.59 6.06 4.68
C TRP A 257 8.84 6.93 4.69
N ARG A 258 8.75 8.17 4.19
CA ARG A 258 9.83 9.16 4.22
C ARG A 258 10.28 9.46 5.65
N GLU A 259 9.32 9.66 6.56
CA GLU A 259 9.61 9.91 7.97
C GLU A 259 10.25 8.68 8.66
N PHE A 260 9.79 7.47 8.34
CA PHE A 260 10.43 6.23 8.80
C PHE A 260 11.88 6.14 8.30
N LYS A 261 12.08 6.30 6.99
CA LYS A 261 13.40 6.20 6.35
C LYS A 261 14.38 7.22 6.89
N ARG A 262 13.95 8.45 7.14
CA ARG A 262 14.80 9.49 7.76
C ARG A 262 15.34 9.05 9.12
N ARG A 263 14.49 8.49 9.97
CA ARG A 263 14.88 8.01 11.32
C ARG A 263 15.74 6.75 11.24
N LEU A 264 15.43 5.86 10.30
CA LEU A 264 16.24 4.69 9.99
C LEU A 264 17.67 5.07 9.60
N VAL A 265 17.85 5.95 8.61
CA VAL A 265 19.18 6.37 8.14
C VAL A 265 19.99 6.97 9.28
N VAL A 266 19.37 7.87 10.04
CA VAL A 266 20.03 8.51 11.20
C VAL A 266 20.42 7.50 12.28
N SER A 267 19.58 6.50 12.53
CA SER A 267 19.87 5.45 13.53
C SER A 267 20.93 4.45 13.03
N LEU A 268 20.95 4.15 11.72
CA LEU A 268 22.01 3.36 11.08
C LEU A 268 23.36 4.07 11.19
N GLU A 269 23.42 5.36 10.91
CA GLU A 269 24.63 6.17 11.02
C GLU A 269 25.13 6.21 12.47
N ALA A 270 24.22 6.42 13.43
CA ALA A 270 24.55 6.42 14.86
C ALA A 270 25.13 5.07 15.33
N SER A 271 24.51 3.96 14.93
CA SER A 271 24.98 2.60 15.20
C SER A 271 26.37 2.35 14.59
N LYS A 272 26.58 2.76 13.32
CA LYS A 272 27.87 2.60 12.64
C LYS A 272 29.00 3.37 13.33
N ALA A 273 28.71 4.59 13.79
CA ALA A 273 29.64 5.47 14.48
C ALA A 273 29.84 5.12 15.96
N GLY A 274 29.03 4.22 16.52
CA GLY A 274 29.06 3.90 17.96
C GLY A 274 28.66 5.09 18.83
N THR A 275 27.78 5.95 18.32
CA THR A 275 27.33 7.15 19.05
C THR A 275 25.97 6.90 19.70
N PRO A 276 25.84 7.03 21.03
CA PRO A 276 24.55 6.89 21.70
C PRO A 276 23.52 7.86 21.14
N ARG A 277 22.30 7.38 20.93
CA ARG A 277 21.20 8.19 20.42
C ARG A 277 19.89 7.77 21.04
N ARG A 278 19.06 8.77 21.37
CA ARG A 278 17.70 8.51 21.83
C ARG A 278 16.87 7.85 20.73
N PRO A 279 16.02 6.86 21.07
CA PRO A 279 15.04 6.32 20.15
C PRO A 279 14.15 7.40 19.54
N PHE A 280 13.73 7.16 18.30
CA PHE A 280 12.69 7.92 17.63
C PHE A 280 11.35 7.21 17.74
N ARG A 281 10.29 8.02 17.77
CA ARG A 281 8.91 7.54 17.63
C ARG A 281 8.07 8.57 16.89
N PHE A 282 7.05 8.09 16.20
CA PHE A 282 5.99 8.89 15.60
C PHE A 282 4.79 7.98 15.33
N ALA A 283 3.60 8.55 15.24
CA ALA A 283 2.38 7.80 14.95
C ALA A 283 1.69 8.38 13.71
N PHE A 284 0.94 7.53 13.03
CA PHE A 284 -0.03 7.95 12.03
C PHE A 284 -1.43 7.68 12.58
N PRO A 285 -2.15 8.71 13.08
CA PRO A 285 -3.39 8.50 13.82
C PRO A 285 -4.46 7.71 13.05
N GLN A 286 -4.51 7.85 11.72
CA GLN A 286 -5.48 7.18 10.85
C GLN A 286 -5.36 5.66 10.86
N THR A 287 -4.18 5.11 11.15
CA THR A 287 -3.97 3.65 11.25
C THR A 287 -3.86 3.16 12.69
N ASP A 288 -3.90 4.06 13.69
CA ASP A 288 -3.68 3.75 15.11
C ASP A 288 -2.36 2.98 15.35
N CYS A 289 -1.33 3.37 14.59
CA CYS A 289 -0.04 2.71 14.58
C CYS A 289 1.10 3.70 14.90
N THR A 290 1.94 3.29 15.85
CA THR A 290 3.19 3.97 16.19
C THR A 290 4.37 3.25 15.56
N PHE A 291 5.28 4.01 14.94
CA PHE A 291 6.57 3.51 14.49
C PHE A 291 7.67 3.95 15.46
N MET A 292 8.53 3.00 15.86
CA MET A 292 9.70 3.22 16.71
C MET A 292 10.96 2.80 15.96
N VAL A 293 11.97 3.67 15.96
CA VAL A 293 13.29 3.36 15.39
C VAL A 293 14.38 3.74 16.38
N ALA A 294 15.25 2.80 16.72
CA ALA A 294 16.32 3.01 17.69
C ALA A 294 17.65 2.43 17.19
N SER A 295 18.75 3.06 17.58
CA SER A 295 20.07 2.44 17.57
C SER A 295 20.35 1.88 18.97
N MET A 296 20.87 0.67 19.03
CA MET A 296 21.33 0.05 20.27
C MET A 296 22.49 0.86 20.86
N ASP A 297 22.55 0.90 22.20
CA ASP A 297 23.67 1.52 22.90
C ASP A 297 24.97 0.76 22.59
N PRO A 298 26.07 1.46 22.24
CA PRO A 298 27.33 0.83 21.88
C PRO A 298 27.95 -0.01 23.00
N ASP A 299 27.60 0.27 24.26
CA ASP A 299 28.14 -0.45 25.42
C ASP A 299 27.35 -1.73 25.73
N TRP A 300 26.24 -1.98 25.04
CA TRP A 300 25.42 -3.17 25.27
C TRP A 300 25.93 -4.38 24.49
N PRO A 301 25.80 -5.61 25.04
CA PRO A 301 26.19 -6.81 24.32
C PRO A 301 25.32 -6.97 23.07
N VAL A 302 25.94 -7.08 21.89
CA VAL A 302 25.23 -7.25 20.61
C VAL A 302 25.16 -8.71 20.20
N THR A 303 26.21 -9.51 20.43
CA THR A 303 26.31 -10.91 19.96
C THR A 303 26.23 -11.92 21.10
N GLY A 304 26.11 -13.20 20.75
CA GLY A 304 25.92 -14.28 21.73
C GLY A 304 24.52 -14.31 22.35
N GLU A 305 24.30 -15.23 23.29
CA GLU A 305 23.00 -15.41 23.96
C GLU A 305 22.55 -14.15 24.71
N ASP A 306 23.47 -13.51 25.44
CA ASP A 306 23.20 -12.26 26.15
C ASP A 306 22.85 -11.12 25.20
N GLY A 307 23.52 -11.05 24.05
CA GLY A 307 23.23 -10.04 23.03
C GLY A 307 21.86 -10.25 22.37
N ILE A 308 21.51 -11.48 22.03
CA ILE A 308 20.16 -11.81 21.51
C ILE A 308 19.08 -11.42 22.51
N ARG A 309 19.27 -11.77 23.79
CA ARG A 309 18.33 -11.42 24.87
C ARG A 309 18.23 -9.90 25.03
N MET A 310 19.36 -9.19 25.01
CA MET A 310 19.38 -7.73 25.13
C MET A 310 18.64 -7.06 23.97
N ARG A 311 18.92 -7.44 22.72
CA ARG A 311 18.25 -6.87 21.54
C ARG A 311 16.74 -7.11 21.55
N THR A 312 16.33 -8.34 21.89
CA THR A 312 14.91 -8.73 21.99
C THR A 312 14.19 -7.87 23.05
N ASN A 313 14.76 -7.78 24.25
CA ASN A 313 14.17 -7.00 25.33
C ASN A 313 14.14 -5.49 25.01
N ALA A 314 15.20 -4.97 24.39
CA ALA A 314 15.32 -3.56 24.06
C ALA A 314 14.32 -3.14 22.97
N VAL A 315 14.21 -3.91 21.88
CA VAL A 315 13.24 -3.59 20.82
C VAL A 315 11.81 -3.65 21.37
N GLU A 316 11.48 -4.64 22.19
CA GLU A 316 10.16 -4.75 22.80
C GLU A 316 9.89 -3.58 23.75
N LEU A 317 10.81 -3.27 24.66
CA LEU A 317 10.68 -2.19 25.64
C LEU A 317 10.46 -0.84 24.96
N PHE A 318 11.30 -0.48 23.99
CA PHE A 318 11.17 0.78 23.28
C PHE A 318 9.89 0.85 22.44
N THR A 319 9.45 -0.27 21.87
CA THR A 319 8.19 -0.32 21.11
C THR A 319 6.98 -0.13 22.02
N ARG A 320 6.95 -0.81 23.18
CA ARG A 320 5.90 -0.62 24.20
C ARG A 320 5.87 0.81 24.72
N ALA A 321 7.02 1.38 25.03
CA ALA A 321 7.12 2.75 25.52
C ALA A 321 6.65 3.77 24.46
N ALA A 322 7.03 3.59 23.19
CA ALA A 322 6.60 4.47 22.10
C ALA A 322 5.08 4.42 21.89
N LYS A 323 4.51 3.21 21.82
CA LYS A 323 3.08 2.95 21.72
C LYS A 323 2.30 3.55 22.90
N TYR A 324 2.82 3.39 24.12
CA TYR A 324 2.19 3.93 25.32
C TYR A 324 2.16 5.46 25.32
N ASP A 325 3.29 6.08 24.98
CA ASP A 325 3.45 7.53 24.97
C ASP A 325 2.55 8.22 23.93
N LEU A 326 2.41 7.61 22.75
CA LEU A 326 1.55 8.11 21.67
C LEU A 326 0.11 7.56 21.72
N LYS A 327 -0.21 6.76 22.74
CA LYS A 327 -1.54 6.20 23.02
C LYS A 327 -2.15 5.39 21.87
N THR A 328 -1.34 4.61 21.17
CA THR A 328 -1.81 3.78 20.05
C THR A 328 -2.10 2.33 20.43
N ARG A 329 -2.89 1.64 19.61
CA ARG A 329 -3.11 0.19 19.70
C ARG A 329 -1.98 -0.62 19.07
N ILE A 330 -1.42 -0.16 17.97
CA ILE A 330 -0.36 -0.88 17.25
C ILE A 330 0.98 -0.16 17.43
N GLY A 331 2.05 -0.93 17.58
CA GLY A 331 3.42 -0.46 17.61
C GLY A 331 4.32 -1.34 16.72
N VAL A 332 4.99 -0.73 15.75
CA VAL A 332 6.03 -1.35 14.92
C VAL A 332 7.38 -0.77 15.33
N GLY A 333 8.26 -1.62 15.83
CA GLY A 333 9.59 -1.25 16.28
C GLY A 333 10.70 -1.82 15.41
N LEU A 334 11.76 -1.03 15.25
CA LEU A 334 13.01 -1.45 14.66
C LEU A 334 14.18 -1.01 15.55
N LEU A 335 14.95 -1.98 16.03
CA LEU A 335 16.22 -1.77 16.71
C LEU A 335 17.36 -2.11 15.77
N ILE A 336 18.37 -1.25 15.76
CA ILE A 336 19.53 -1.35 14.89
C ILE A 336 20.77 -1.55 15.75
N SER A 337 21.51 -2.62 15.52
CA SER A 337 22.78 -2.89 16.19
C SER A 337 23.88 -3.21 15.19
N LYS A 338 25.13 -3.22 15.66
CA LYS A 338 26.32 -3.43 14.83
C LYS A 338 27.02 -4.72 15.25
N ASP A 339 27.21 -5.63 14.30
CA ASP A 339 28.01 -6.84 14.47
C ASP A 339 29.17 -6.81 13.46
N GLY A 340 30.35 -6.36 13.92
CA GLY A 340 31.51 -6.14 13.07
C GLY A 340 31.22 -5.15 11.93
N ALA A 341 31.28 -5.64 10.69
CA ALA A 341 30.97 -4.86 9.48
C ALA A 341 29.47 -4.88 9.10
N HIS A 342 28.67 -5.72 9.76
CA HIS A 342 27.26 -5.91 9.47
C HIS A 342 26.38 -5.11 10.43
N SER A 343 25.15 -4.82 9.98
CA SER A 343 24.10 -4.25 10.83
C SER A 343 23.02 -5.30 11.03
N LEU A 344 22.56 -5.46 12.26
CA LEU A 344 21.42 -6.31 12.60
C LEU A 344 20.19 -5.42 12.76
N LEU A 345 19.08 -5.88 12.20
CA LEU A 345 17.78 -5.20 12.21
C LEU A 345 16.78 -6.08 12.95
N ASP A 346 16.56 -5.80 14.23
CA ASP A 346 15.62 -6.53 15.06
C ASP A 346 14.26 -5.82 15.02
N TRP A 347 13.23 -6.53 14.55
CA TRP A 347 11.88 -5.99 14.41
C TRP A 347 10.97 -6.44 15.55
N CYS A 348 10.01 -5.61 15.92
CA CYS A 348 8.98 -5.91 16.90
C CYS A 348 7.62 -5.41 16.42
N LEU A 349 6.58 -6.22 16.62
CA LEU A 349 5.19 -5.81 16.44
C LEU A 349 4.45 -6.05 17.75
N ILE A 350 3.71 -5.04 18.19
CA ILE A 350 2.84 -5.10 19.36
C ILE A 350 1.47 -4.61 18.95
N ASP A 351 0.45 -5.46 19.10
CA ASP A 351 -0.95 -5.13 18.82
C ASP A 351 -1.79 -5.47 20.06
N GLU A 352 -2.03 -4.45 20.87
CA GLU A 352 -2.84 -4.56 22.08
C GLU A 352 -3.50 -3.20 22.35
N PRO A 353 -4.76 -3.14 22.80
CA PRO A 353 -5.39 -1.87 23.16
C PRO A 353 -4.55 -1.07 24.15
N TRP A 354 -4.56 0.26 24.02
CA TRP A 354 -3.89 1.10 25.01
C TRP A 354 -4.57 0.96 26.38
N SER A 355 -3.77 0.81 27.43
CA SER A 355 -4.22 0.78 28.81
C SER A 355 -3.14 1.38 29.71
N ALA A 356 -3.55 2.01 30.81
CA ALA A 356 -2.64 2.62 31.77
C ALA A 356 -1.64 1.60 32.34
N ASN A 357 -0.37 1.99 32.46
CA ASN A 357 0.71 1.11 32.90
C ASN A 357 1.76 1.90 33.70
N ALA A 358 1.75 1.72 35.02
CA ALA A 358 2.64 2.43 35.94
C ALA A 358 4.13 2.24 35.64
N LYS A 359 4.55 1.08 35.10
CA LYS A 359 5.95 0.85 34.73
C LYS A 359 6.37 1.67 33.52
N LEU A 360 5.47 1.84 32.55
CA LEU A 360 5.74 2.66 31.37
C LEU A 360 5.67 4.15 31.70
N GLU A 361 4.78 4.55 32.62
CA GLU A 361 4.74 5.91 33.16
C GLU A 361 6.05 6.28 33.87
N ASP A 362 6.55 5.41 34.74
CA ASP A 362 7.83 5.60 35.43
C ASP A 362 9.00 5.69 34.42
N LEU A 363 9.04 4.79 33.44
CA LEU A 363 10.05 4.83 32.37
C LEU A 363 10.02 6.15 31.58
N LEU A 364 8.83 6.62 31.20
CA LEU A 364 8.62 7.83 30.43
C LEU A 364 8.71 9.12 31.26
N SER A 365 8.79 9.02 32.59
CA SER A 365 9.16 10.16 33.45
C SER A 365 10.58 10.64 33.17
N THR A 366 11.42 9.76 32.60
CA THR A 366 12.73 10.10 32.07
C THR A 366 12.63 10.46 30.58
N PRO A 367 13.52 11.31 30.05
CA PRO A 367 13.45 11.77 28.66
C PRO A 367 13.99 10.72 27.69
N LEU A 368 13.34 9.55 27.64
CA LEU A 368 13.67 8.41 26.77
C LEU A 368 13.64 8.82 25.29
N PHE A 369 12.60 9.54 24.89
CA PHE A 369 12.42 10.04 23.53
C PHE A 369 12.60 11.57 23.46
N GLY A 370 12.72 12.10 22.24
CA GLY A 370 12.57 13.54 22.00
C GLY A 370 11.12 14.02 22.18
N PRO A 371 10.89 15.34 22.27
CA PRO A 371 9.53 15.88 22.36
C PRO A 371 8.71 15.51 21.11
N ALA A 372 7.45 15.12 21.30
CA ALA A 372 6.52 14.87 20.21
C ALA A 372 5.88 16.19 19.76
N ARG A 373 5.70 16.36 18.46
CA ARG A 373 4.98 17.48 17.85
C ARG A 373 4.14 16.97 16.70
N GLU A 374 2.94 17.52 16.57
CA GLU A 374 2.09 17.29 15.42
C GLU A 374 2.62 18.08 14.21
N ARG A 375 2.58 17.46 13.03
CA ARG A 375 3.06 18.05 11.80
C ARG A 375 2.33 17.45 10.60
N VAL A 376 1.97 18.31 9.65
CA VAL A 376 1.56 17.89 8.30
C VAL A 376 2.82 17.69 7.45
N VAL A 377 2.87 16.56 6.73
CA VAL A 377 4.00 16.19 5.88
C VAL A 377 3.45 15.88 4.50
N ASP A 378 3.85 16.66 3.51
CA ASP A 378 3.37 16.50 2.14
C ASP A 378 3.84 15.17 1.56
N SER A 379 2.92 14.48 0.89
CA SER A 379 3.23 13.22 0.20
C SER A 379 4.01 13.49 -1.09
N TYR A 380 3.58 14.50 -1.85
CA TYR A 380 4.02 14.76 -3.21
C TYR A 380 4.66 16.15 -3.35
N HIS A 381 5.56 16.29 -4.32
CA HIS A 381 6.28 17.53 -4.56
C HIS A 381 6.37 17.80 -6.07
N PHE A 382 6.24 19.07 -6.47
CA PHE A 382 6.56 19.53 -7.82
C PHE A 382 7.78 20.46 -7.79
N ARG A 383 8.56 20.47 -8.89
CA ARG A 383 9.66 21.40 -9.08
C ARG A 383 9.10 22.82 -9.13
N GLY A 384 9.50 23.64 -8.17
CA GLY A 384 9.02 25.03 -8.03
C GLY A 384 8.24 25.29 -6.73
N ASP A 385 7.79 24.23 -6.03
CA ASP A 385 7.05 24.37 -4.76
C ASP A 385 7.97 24.77 -3.59
N ASN A 386 9.29 24.64 -3.77
CA ASN A 386 10.30 25.14 -2.82
C ASN A 386 10.68 26.60 -3.15
N ALA A 387 9.76 27.52 -2.91
CA ALA A 387 10.15 28.81 -2.36
C ALA A 387 10.14 28.65 -0.84
N GLU A 388 11.32 28.52 -0.23
CA GLU A 388 11.47 28.45 1.23
C GLU A 388 10.67 29.58 1.92
N PRO A 389 9.84 29.30 2.95
CA PRO A 389 9.62 30.28 4.00
C PRO A 389 10.90 30.32 4.83
N GLY A 390 11.58 31.47 4.78
CA GLY A 390 12.95 31.63 5.24
C GLY A 390 13.19 31.35 6.73
N THR A 391 14.47 31.06 6.99
CA THR A 391 15.25 31.24 8.23
C THR A 391 14.74 30.61 9.52
#